data_AF-A0A075AV58-F1
#
_entry.id   AF-A0A075AV58-F1
#
_cell.length_a   1.000
_cell.length_b   1.000
_cell.length_c   1.000
_cell.angle_alpha   90.00
_cell.angle_beta   90.00
_cell.angle_gamma   90.00
#
_symmetry.space_group_name_H-M   'P 1'
#
loop_
_entity.id
_entity.type
_entity.pdbx_description
1 polymer ?
#
loop_
_entity_poly.entity_id
_entity_poly.type
_entity_poly.pdbx_seq_one_letter_code
_entity_poly.pdbx_strand_id
1 'polypeptide(L)'
;MTSIAISDDEIKKSFVESQAKMIEFQRQLNSVRSQIQAKDHERRAAMLTLREVSLFENVPLYKAVGRMFLKDTKENILSGLNSKIESSKDEVAKLEKNAEYFDRNLKDVESSLRELLQKRYE
;
A
#
# COMPACT_ATOMS: atom_id res chain seq x y z
N MET A 1 -42.20 2.58 -26.05
CA MET A 1 -41.51 1.68 -25.10
C MET A 1 -40.87 2.56 -24.05
N THR A 2 -41.24 2.31 -22.80
CA THR A 2 -41.20 3.21 -21.65
C THR A 2 -39.77 3.62 -21.27
N SER A 3 -39.44 4.90 -21.43
CA SER A 3 -38.29 5.49 -20.74
C SER A 3 -38.61 5.47 -19.25
N ILE A 4 -37.96 4.57 -18.51
CA ILE A 4 -37.95 4.58 -17.05
C ILE A 4 -37.21 5.86 -16.67
N ALA A 5 -37.96 6.94 -16.41
CA ALA A 5 -37.42 8.13 -15.78
C ALA A 5 -37.03 7.71 -14.36
N ILE A 6 -35.75 7.43 -14.16
CA ILE A 6 -35.17 7.25 -12.82
C ILE A 6 -35.54 8.52 -12.04
N SER A 7 -36.12 8.36 -10.86
CA SER A 7 -36.53 9.51 -10.05
C SER A 7 -35.32 10.36 -9.70
N ASP A 8 -35.43 11.69 -9.77
CA ASP A 8 -34.39 12.64 -9.33
C ASP A 8 -33.87 12.32 -7.91
N ASP A 9 -34.72 11.73 -7.07
CA ASP A 9 -34.37 11.33 -5.71
C ASP A 9 -33.48 10.08 -5.66
N GLU A 10 -33.71 9.13 -6.57
CA GLU A 10 -32.85 7.94 -6.73
C GLU A 10 -31.47 8.32 -7.30
N ILE A 11 -31.43 9.27 -8.23
CA ILE A 11 -30.17 9.81 -8.78
C ILE A 11 -29.38 10.52 -7.68
N LYS A 12 -30.02 11.37 -6.88
CA LYS A 12 -29.36 12.04 -5.73
C LYS A 12 -28.83 11.03 -4.72
N LYS A 13 -29.62 10.01 -4.38
CA LYS A 13 -29.20 8.97 -3.44
C LYS A 13 -27.98 8.20 -3.97
N SER A 14 -28.03 7.75 -5.23
CA SER A 14 -26.92 7.04 -5.88
C SER A 14 -25.65 7.91 -5.99
N PHE A 15 -25.81 9.22 -6.21
CA PHE A 15 -24.71 10.18 -6.24
C PHE A 15 -24.01 10.29 -4.87
N VAL A 16 -24.79 10.44 -3.78
CA VAL A 16 -24.24 10.52 -2.42
C VAL A 16 -23.53 9.22 -2.04
N GLU A 17 -24.11 8.07 -2.36
CA GLU A 17 -23.49 6.76 -2.12
C GLU A 17 -22.17 6.59 -2.90
N SER A 18 -22.15 7.00 -4.17
CA SER A 18 -20.95 6.97 -5.01
C SER A 18 -19.85 7.90 -4.48
N GLN A 19 -20.22 9.10 -4.05
CA GLN A 19 -19.27 10.04 -3.44
C GLN A 19 -18.66 9.48 -2.15
N ALA A 20 -19.47 8.84 -1.29
CA ALA A 20 -18.99 8.21 -0.07
C ALA A 20 -17.98 7.07 -0.38
N LYS A 21 -18.29 6.22 -1.36
CA LYS A 21 -17.36 5.16 -1.82
C LYS A 21 -16.06 5.72 -2.38
N MET A 22 -16.13 6.81 -3.15
CA MET A 22 -14.93 7.47 -3.69
C MET A 22 -14.00 7.95 -2.57
N ILE A 23 -14.56 8.61 -1.53
CA ILE A 23 -13.79 9.07 -0.37
C ILE A 23 -13.17 7.88 0.37
N GLU A 24 -13.92 6.79 0.54
CA GLU A 24 -13.43 5.59 1.19
C GLU A 24 -12.26 4.96 0.44
N PHE A 25 -12.40 4.73 -0.87
CA PHE A 25 -11.32 4.16 -1.69
C PHE A 25 -10.10 5.07 -1.74
N GLN A 26 -10.27 6.38 -1.81
CA GLN A 26 -9.16 7.33 -1.75
C GLN A 26 -8.41 7.25 -0.42
N ARG A 27 -9.13 7.11 0.70
CA ARG A 27 -8.53 6.93 2.03
C ARG A 27 -7.76 5.61 2.12
N GLN A 28 -8.34 4.52 1.64
CA GLN A 28 -7.70 3.21 1.62
C GLN A 28 -6.44 3.20 0.75
N LEU A 29 -6.50 3.81 -0.44
CA LEU A 29 -5.35 3.99 -1.34
C LEU A 29 -4.22 4.76 -0.68
N ASN A 30 -4.52 5.88 0.00
CA ASN A 30 -3.52 6.66 0.72
C ASN A 30 -2.87 5.87 1.86
N SER A 31 -3.65 5.08 2.59
CA SER A 31 -3.12 4.20 3.64
C SER A 31 -2.16 3.16 3.08
N VAL A 32 -2.54 2.48 1.99
CA VAL A 32 -1.68 1.47 1.34
C VAL A 32 -0.39 2.11 0.80
N ARG A 33 -0.47 3.29 0.18
CA ARG A 33 0.72 4.02 -0.30
C ARG A 33 1.69 4.36 0.83
N SER A 34 1.18 4.82 1.98
CA SER A 34 2.00 5.08 3.17
C SER A 34 2.68 3.81 3.70
N GLN A 35 1.97 2.67 3.69
CA GLN A 35 2.54 1.38 4.10
C GLN A 35 3.67 0.94 3.16
N ILE A 36 3.51 1.10 1.84
CA ILE A 36 4.55 0.82 0.84
C ILE A 36 5.80 1.66 1.16
N GLN A 37 5.64 2.98 1.34
CA GLN A 37 6.77 3.86 1.63
C GLN A 37 7.52 3.47 2.92
N ALA A 38 6.78 3.11 3.98
CA ALA A 38 7.38 2.65 5.22
C ALA A 38 8.19 1.36 5.03
N LYS A 39 7.62 0.37 4.33
CA LYS A 39 8.30 -0.90 4.04
C LYS A 39 9.52 -0.74 3.16
N ASP A 40 9.46 0.12 2.14
CA ASP A 40 10.62 0.44 1.31
C ASP A 40 11.72 1.17 2.06
N HIS A 41 11.37 2.03 3.02
CA HIS A 41 12.35 2.63 3.92
C HIS A 41 13.05 1.57 4.78
N GLU A 42 12.28 0.66 5.41
CA GLU A 42 12.85 -0.43 6.20
C GLU A 42 13.73 -1.38 5.38
N ARG A 43 13.31 -1.70 4.15
CA ARG A 43 14.07 -2.53 3.20
C ARG A 43 15.38 -1.87 2.85
N ARG A 44 15.37 -0.57 2.48
CA ARG A 44 16.59 0.19 2.17
C ARG A 44 17.55 0.22 3.35
N ALA A 45 17.05 0.47 4.56
CA ALA A 45 17.87 0.42 5.77
C ALA A 45 18.51 -0.97 5.97
N ALA A 46 17.75 -2.06 5.79
CA ALA A 46 18.29 -3.41 5.89
C ALA A 46 19.35 -3.72 4.81
N MET A 47 19.14 -3.27 3.56
CA MET A 47 20.11 -3.44 2.47
C MET A 47 21.42 -2.71 2.75
N LEU A 48 21.35 -1.48 3.27
CA LEU A 48 22.54 -0.72 3.65
C LEU A 48 23.30 -1.42 4.78
N THR A 49 22.61 -1.84 5.84
CA THR A 49 23.23 -2.59 6.93
C THR A 49 23.86 -3.91 6.44
N LEU A 50 23.20 -4.62 5.54
CA LEU A 50 23.73 -5.87 4.97
C LEU A 50 25.02 -5.61 4.20
N ARG A 51 25.05 -4.55 3.38
CA ARG A 51 26.26 -4.14 2.65
C ARG A 51 27.39 -3.82 3.62
N GLU A 52 27.15 -3.00 4.63
CA GLU A 52 28.18 -2.62 5.60
C GLU A 52 28.72 -3.84 6.37
N VAL A 53 27.84 -4.68 6.93
CA VAL A 53 28.23 -5.89 7.68
C VAL A 53 29.00 -6.88 6.81
N SER A 54 28.70 -6.96 5.51
CA SER A 54 29.39 -7.85 4.59
C SER A 54 30.88 -7.51 4.44
N LEU A 55 31.26 -6.24 4.57
CA LEU A 55 32.64 -5.74 4.39
C LEU A 55 33.57 -6.05 5.56
N PHE A 56 33.04 -6.27 6.77
CA PHE A 56 33.87 -6.51 7.94
C PHE A 56 34.26 -7.98 8.08
N GLU A 57 35.52 -8.24 8.40
CA GLU A 57 36.04 -9.58 8.73
C GLU A 57 36.57 -9.59 10.16
N ASN A 58 36.33 -10.69 10.90
CA ASN A 58 36.87 -10.93 12.24
C ASN A 58 36.56 -9.84 13.29
N VAL A 59 35.38 -9.22 13.22
CA VAL A 59 34.88 -8.30 14.25
C VAL A 59 33.74 -8.92 15.06
N PRO A 60 33.64 -8.64 16.36
CA PRO A 60 32.47 -9.05 17.14
C PRO A 60 31.25 -8.24 16.69
N LEU A 61 30.21 -8.94 16.23
CA LEU A 61 28.97 -8.34 15.78
C LEU A 61 27.88 -8.46 16.84
N TYR A 62 27.05 -7.42 16.94
CA TYR A 62 25.96 -7.35 17.89
C TYR A 62 24.66 -6.92 17.20
N LYS A 63 23.59 -7.66 17.48
CA LYS A 63 22.24 -7.37 16.99
C LYS A 63 21.44 -6.66 18.08
N ALA A 64 20.78 -5.56 17.72
CA ALA A 64 19.88 -4.86 18.62
C ALA A 64 18.57 -5.66 18.83
N VAL A 65 18.17 -5.82 20.09
CA VAL A 65 16.90 -6.42 20.52
C VAL A 65 16.29 -5.51 21.59
N GLY A 66 15.35 -4.66 21.19
CA GLY A 66 14.80 -3.62 22.05
C GLY A 66 15.88 -2.64 22.51
N ARG A 67 16.16 -2.60 23.81
CA ARG A 67 17.21 -1.76 24.43
C ARG A 67 18.53 -2.49 24.66
N MET A 68 18.63 -3.75 24.24
CA MET A 68 19.79 -4.61 24.45
C MET A 68 20.51 -4.90 23.14
N PHE A 69 21.79 -5.28 23.23
CA PHE A 69 22.61 -5.72 22.11
C PHE A 69 23.15 -7.12 22.40
N LEU A 70 22.79 -8.08 21.56
CA LEU A 70 23.20 -9.47 21.71
C LEU A 70 24.30 -9.80 20.71
N LYS A 71 25.38 -10.41 21.17
CA LYS A 71 26.44 -10.91 20.29
C LYS A 71 25.87 -12.02 19.40
N ASP A 72 26.13 -11.95 18.10
CA ASP A 72 25.64 -12.93 17.14
C ASP A 72 26.70 -13.17 16.05
N THR A 73 26.54 -14.25 15.28
CA THR A 73 27.45 -14.58 14.19
C THR A 73 27.15 -13.74 12.94
N LYS A 74 28.16 -13.54 12.09
CA LYS A 74 28.00 -12.80 10.83
C LYS A 74 26.97 -13.50 9.95
N GLU A 75 27.00 -14.82 9.87
CA GLU A 75 26.09 -15.64 9.08
C GLU A 75 24.63 -15.44 9.52
N ASN A 76 24.37 -15.46 10.83
CA ASN A 76 23.02 -15.27 11.37
C ASN A 76 22.50 -13.86 11.10
N ILE A 77 23.34 -12.84 11.28
CA ILE A 77 22.98 -11.45 11.02
C ILE A 77 22.66 -11.24 9.53
N LEU A 78 23.52 -11.73 8.63
CA LEU A 78 23.32 -11.61 7.19
C LEU A 78 22.07 -12.38 6.72
N SER A 79 21.86 -13.60 7.22
CA SER A 79 20.66 -14.40 6.93
C SER A 79 19.38 -13.69 7.40
N GLY A 80 19.39 -13.11 8.60
CA GLY A 80 18.26 -12.35 9.12
C GLY A 80 17.97 -11.07 8.33
N LEU A 81 19.01 -10.36 7.89
CA LEU A 81 18.88 -9.17 7.05
C LEU A 81 18.33 -9.53 5.66
N ASN A 82 18.85 -10.57 5.01
CA ASN A 82 18.33 -11.07 3.74
C ASN A 82 16.86 -11.49 3.86
N SER A 83 16.50 -12.23 4.90
CA SER A 83 15.12 -12.64 5.15
C SER A 83 14.19 -11.44 5.32
N LYS A 84 14.65 -10.37 5.99
CA LYS A 84 13.90 -9.13 6.14
C LYS A 84 13.74 -8.38 4.81
N ILE A 85 14.75 -8.40 3.95
CA ILE A 85 14.71 -7.75 2.63
C ILE A 85 13.69 -8.46 1.74
N GLU A 86 13.74 -9.79 1.64
CA GLU A 86 12.82 -10.55 0.81
C GLU A 86 11.38 -10.48 1.35
N SER A 87 11.17 -10.59 2.66
CA SER A 87 9.82 -10.46 3.22
C SER A 87 9.21 -9.07 2.97
N SER A 88 10.02 -8.01 3.08
CA SER A 88 9.57 -6.64 2.77
C SER A 88 9.22 -6.49 1.30
N LYS A 89 9.98 -7.12 0.39
CA LYS A 89 9.73 -7.10 -1.05
C LYS A 89 8.41 -7.82 -1.39
N ASP A 90 8.18 -8.99 -0.81
CA ASP A 90 6.93 -9.74 -0.99
C ASP A 90 5.71 -8.97 -0.47
N GLU A 91 5.87 -8.28 0.66
CA GLU A 91 4.81 -7.48 1.26
C GLU A 91 4.51 -6.23 0.43
N VAL A 92 5.54 -5.54 -0.08
CA VAL A 92 5.38 -4.41 -1.02
C VAL A 92 4.64 -4.88 -2.27
N ALA A 93 5.01 -6.01 -2.88
CA ALA A 93 4.33 -6.53 -4.07
C ALA A 93 2.83 -6.82 -3.82
N LYS A 94 2.46 -7.27 -2.61
CA LYS A 94 1.05 -7.44 -2.22
C LYS A 94 0.35 -6.10 -2.05
N LEU A 95 0.99 -5.14 -1.41
CA LEU A 95 0.44 -3.79 -1.22
C LEU A 95 0.27 -3.05 -2.54
N GLU A 96 1.18 -3.22 -3.51
CA GLU A 96 1.06 -2.65 -4.86
C GLU A 96 -0.18 -3.18 -5.58
N LYS A 97 -0.44 -4.49 -5.52
CA LYS A 97 -1.68 -5.07 -6.07
C LYS A 97 -2.94 -4.48 -5.41
N ASN A 98 -2.90 -4.27 -4.10
CA ASN A 98 -4.01 -3.62 -3.38
C ASN A 98 -4.17 -2.14 -3.80
N ALA A 99 -3.07 -1.42 -3.99
CA ALA A 99 -3.09 -0.05 -4.47
C ALA A 99 -3.70 0.04 -5.88
N GLU A 100 -3.30 -0.86 -6.79
CA GLU A 100 -3.90 -0.97 -8.12
C GLU A 100 -5.40 -1.28 -8.06
N TYR A 101 -5.81 -2.17 -7.17
CA TYR A 101 -7.22 -2.48 -6.97
C TYR A 101 -8.01 -1.23 -6.55
N PHE A 102 -7.54 -0.47 -5.57
CA PHE A 102 -8.22 0.75 -5.15
C PHE A 102 -8.19 1.85 -6.23
N ASP A 103 -7.10 1.97 -6.98
CA ASP A 103 -6.99 2.94 -8.09
C ASP A 103 -7.98 2.64 -9.22
N ARG A 104 -8.16 1.35 -9.56
CA ARG A 104 -9.17 0.92 -10.55
C ARG A 104 -10.59 1.21 -10.06
N ASN A 105 -10.94 0.79 -8.85
CA ASN A 105 -12.27 1.05 -8.29
C ASN A 105 -12.58 2.55 -8.19
N LEU A 106 -11.58 3.38 -7.89
CA LEU A 106 -11.76 4.83 -7.83
C LEU A 106 -12.11 5.39 -9.22
N LYS A 107 -11.41 4.96 -10.27
CA LYS A 107 -11.73 5.33 -11.66
C LYS A 107 -13.11 4.85 -12.10
N ASP A 108 -13.51 3.66 -11.68
CA ASP A 108 -14.83 3.10 -12.00
C ASP A 108 -15.94 3.93 -11.32
N VAL A 109 -15.76 4.31 -10.06
CA VAL A 109 -16.68 5.18 -9.32
C VAL A 109 -16.73 6.59 -9.93
N GLU A 110 -15.60 7.16 -10.31
CA GLU A 110 -15.55 8.46 -10.99
C GLU A 110 -16.28 8.44 -12.34
N SER A 111 -16.09 7.38 -13.13
CA SER A 111 -16.76 7.23 -14.43
C SER A 111 -18.27 7.08 -14.25
N SER A 112 -18.69 6.25 -13.29
CA SER A 112 -20.11 6.09 -12.92
C SER A 112 -20.74 7.42 -12.50
N LEU A 113 -20.01 8.24 -11.73
CA LEU A 113 -20.47 9.54 -11.28
C LEU A 113 -20.64 10.52 -12.47
N ARG A 114 -19.71 10.51 -13.42
CA ARG A 114 -19.80 11.34 -14.65
C ARG A 114 -21.01 10.96 -15.50
N GLU A 115 -21.26 9.66 -15.67
CA GLU A 115 -22.42 9.17 -16.42
C GLU A 115 -23.75 9.57 -15.76
N LEU A 116 -23.85 9.48 -14.43
CA LEU A 116 -25.02 9.93 -13.68
C LEU A 116 -25.27 11.42 -13.84
N LEU A 117 -24.20 12.23 -13.86
CA LEU A 117 -24.31 13.67 -14.10
C LEU A 117 -24.77 13.96 -15.53
N GLN A 118 -24.22 13.27 -16.53
CA GLN A 118 -24.59 13.47 -17.93
C GLN A 118 -26.07 13.15 -18.19
N LYS A 119 -26.58 12.03 -17.63
CA LYS A 119 -28.00 11.65 -17.73
C LYS A 119 -28.98 12.64 -17.12
N ARG A 120 -28.52 13.55 -16.26
CA ARG A 120 -29.35 14.61 -15.66
C ARG A 120 -29.47 15.85 -16.55
N TYR A 121 -28.53 16.06 -17.46
CA TYR A 121 -28.50 17.21 -18.37
C TYR A 121 -29.08 16.90 -19.76
N GLU A 122 -29.48 15.66 -20.02
CA GLU A 122 -30.28 15.21 -21.18
C GLU A 122 -31.77 15.12 -20.80
#